data_AF-A0A377V5W9-F1
#
_entry.id   AF-A0A377V5W9-F1
#
_cell.length_a   1.000
_cell.length_b   1.000
_cell.length_c   1.000
_cell.angle_alpha   90.00
_cell.angle_beta   90.00
_cell.angle_gamma   90.00
#
_symmetry.space_group_name_H-M   'P 1'
#
loop_
_entity.id
_entity.type
_entity.pdbx_description
1 polymer ?
#
loop_
_entity_poly.entity_id
_entity_poly.type
_entity_poly.pdbx_seq_one_letter_code
_entity_poly.pdbx_strand_id
1 'polypeptide(L)'
;MSLTDAKIRTLKPSDKPFKVSDSHGLYLLVKPGGSRHWYLKYRINGKESRIALGAYPAVSLSDARQQREGVRKMLALNINPVQQRAAERGSRTPDKVFKNVALAWHKSNRKWSQNTADRLLASMNNHIFPVIGNLPVSELKPRHFIDLLKRIEEKGLLEVASRTRQHLSNIMRHAVHQGLIDTNPAANLGGVTTPPVRRHYPALPLERLPELLERIEAYHQGRELTRFGRPADAACVHSLQ
;
A
#
# COMPACT_ATOMS: atom_id res chain seq x y z
N MET A 1 3.82 7.39 46.61
CA MET A 1 5.24 7.63 46.26
C MET A 1 5.39 7.53 44.76
N SER A 2 6.05 8.51 44.14
CA SER A 2 6.35 8.50 42.70
C SER A 2 7.41 7.45 42.37
N LEU A 3 7.28 6.81 41.22
CA LEU A 3 8.30 5.92 40.66
C LEU A 3 9.50 6.74 40.16
N THR A 4 10.68 6.12 40.21
CA THR A 4 11.92 6.62 39.61
C THR A 4 12.46 5.60 38.61
N ASP A 5 13.14 6.08 37.57
CA ASP A 5 13.67 5.21 36.51
C ASP A 5 14.67 4.18 37.05
N ALA A 6 15.52 4.59 37.99
CA ALA A 6 16.45 3.70 38.69
C ALA A 6 15.73 2.53 39.38
N LYS A 7 14.61 2.81 40.06
CA LYS A 7 13.80 1.78 40.73
C LYS A 7 13.13 0.84 39.72
N ILE A 8 12.81 1.31 38.52
CA ILE A 8 12.22 0.47 37.46
C ILE A 8 13.26 -0.48 36.86
N ARG A 9 14.49 0.00 36.64
CA ARG A 9 15.58 -0.80 36.09
C ARG A 9 15.93 -1.99 36.98
N THR A 10 15.90 -1.79 38.31
CA THR A 10 16.22 -2.83 39.30
C THR A 10 15.10 -3.84 39.57
N LEU A 11 13.93 -3.68 38.93
CA LEU A 11 12.82 -4.63 39.10
C LEU A 11 13.15 -6.00 38.51
N LYS A 12 13.22 -7.01 39.39
CA LYS A 12 13.33 -8.40 38.98
C LYS A 12 11.95 -8.96 38.60
N PRO A 13 11.84 -9.74 37.52
CA PRO A 13 10.63 -10.50 37.24
C PRO A 13 10.32 -11.46 38.40
N SER A 14 9.04 -11.71 38.65
CA SER A 14 8.57 -12.69 39.65
C SER A 14 7.66 -13.70 38.93
N ASP A 15 7.48 -14.89 39.51
CA ASP A 15 6.62 -15.95 38.96
C ASP A 15 5.17 -15.50 38.73
N LYS A 16 4.72 -14.46 39.43
CA LYS A 16 3.41 -13.84 39.26
C LYS A 16 3.52 -12.40 38.74
N PRO A 17 2.63 -11.97 37.83
CA PRO A 17 2.62 -10.59 37.36
C PRO A 17 2.28 -9.63 38.51
N PHE A 18 3.10 -8.60 38.68
CA PHE A 18 2.89 -7.60 39.72
C PHE A 18 2.84 -6.18 39.16
N LYS A 19 2.14 -5.31 39.88
CA LYS A 19 1.95 -3.91 39.51
C LYS A 19 2.84 -3.03 40.37
N VAL A 20 3.54 -2.09 39.73
CA VAL A 20 4.30 -1.06 40.40
C VAL A 20 3.64 0.27 40.11
N SER A 21 2.93 0.80 41.11
CA SER A 21 2.17 2.04 40.98
C SER A 21 3.07 3.26 40.97
N ASP A 22 2.76 4.22 40.09
CA ASP A 22 3.26 5.60 40.14
C ASP A 22 2.15 6.49 40.74
N SER A 23 1.70 7.51 39.99
CA SER A 23 0.79 8.55 40.43
C SER A 23 -0.37 8.71 39.45
N HIS A 24 -1.53 9.14 39.97
CA HIS A 24 -2.75 9.38 39.19
C HIS A 24 -3.19 8.17 38.33
N GLY A 25 -3.14 6.97 38.91
CA GLY A 25 -3.59 5.75 38.24
C GLY A 25 -2.61 5.17 37.21
N LEU A 26 -1.44 5.80 37.00
CA LEU A 26 -0.34 5.23 36.21
C LEU A 26 0.36 4.13 37.01
N TYR A 27 0.60 2.99 36.36
CA TYR A 27 1.38 1.89 36.93
C TYR A 27 2.11 1.10 35.84
N LEU A 28 3.22 0.48 36.23
CA LEU A 28 3.95 -0.47 35.41
C LEU A 28 3.51 -1.89 35.77
N LEU A 29 3.11 -2.68 34.77
CA LEU A 29 2.87 -4.12 34.94
C LEU A 29 4.11 -4.88 34.51
N VAL A 30 4.72 -5.62 35.44
CA VAL A 30 5.85 -6.52 35.18
C VAL A 30 5.30 -7.94 35.09
N LYS A 31 5.50 -8.60 33.95
CA LYS A 31 5.12 -10.01 33.76
C LYS A 31 6.25 -10.96 34.15
N PRO A 32 5.97 -12.25 34.39
CA PRO A 32 7.00 -13.24 34.73
C PRO A 32 8.12 -13.37 33.70
N GLY A 33 7.80 -13.27 32.41
CA GLY A 33 8.79 -13.26 31.32
C GLY A 33 9.59 -11.95 31.17
N GLY A 34 9.58 -11.07 32.18
CA GLY A 34 10.36 -9.83 32.19
C GLY A 34 9.81 -8.69 31.32
N SER A 35 8.78 -8.91 30.51
CA SER A 35 8.12 -7.84 29.75
C SER A 35 7.46 -6.83 30.71
N ARG A 36 7.64 -5.54 30.44
CA ARG A 36 7.15 -4.43 31.28
C ARG A 36 6.27 -3.49 30.45
N HIS A 37 5.07 -3.19 30.93
CA HIS A 37 4.11 -2.37 30.18
C HIS A 37 3.48 -1.31 31.07
N TRP A 38 3.39 -0.09 30.54
CA TRP A 38 2.71 1.02 31.18
C TRP A 38 1.20 0.92 30.98
N TYR A 39 0.47 1.05 32.07
CA TYR A 39 -0.98 1.14 32.07
C TYR A 39 -1.44 2.35 32.87
N LEU A 40 -2.51 2.98 32.40
CA LEU A 40 -3.22 4.03 33.10
C LEU A 40 -4.63 3.56 33.41
N LYS A 41 -4.96 3.49 34.70
CA LYS A 41 -6.31 3.24 35.19
C LYS A 41 -7.05 4.58 35.30
N TYR A 42 -8.26 4.64 34.76
CA TYR A 42 -9.10 5.84 34.76
C TYR A 42 -10.58 5.49 34.93
N ARG A 43 -11.41 6.50 35.22
CA ARG A 43 -12.87 6.37 35.28
C ARG A 43 -13.51 7.36 34.33
N ILE A 44 -14.53 6.91 33.61
CA ILE A 44 -15.38 7.74 32.76
C ILE A 44 -16.82 7.26 32.93
N ASN A 45 -17.77 8.18 33.12
CA ASN A 45 -19.19 7.85 33.35
C ASN A 45 -19.41 6.80 34.46
N GLY A 46 -18.67 6.93 35.57
CA GLY A 46 -18.75 5.99 36.71
C GLY A 46 -18.13 4.60 36.46
N LYS A 47 -17.71 4.27 35.23
CA LYS A 47 -17.10 2.98 34.89
C LYS A 47 -15.58 3.07 34.96
N GLU A 48 -14.97 2.10 35.63
CA GLU A 48 -13.52 1.94 35.68
C GLU A 48 -13.01 1.25 34.42
N SER A 49 -11.96 1.83 33.82
CA SER A 49 -11.28 1.27 32.66
C SER A 49 -9.77 1.46 32.78
N ARG A 50 -9.03 0.82 31.87
CA ARG A 50 -7.57 0.97 31.76
C ARG A 50 -7.14 1.08 30.31
N ILE A 51 -6.08 1.85 30.08
CA ILE A 51 -5.45 1.99 28.76
C ILE A 51 -3.96 1.66 28.85
N ALA A 52 -3.45 0.90 27.88
CA ALA A 52 -2.02 0.59 27.78
C ALA A 52 -1.28 1.74 27.11
N LEU A 53 -0.26 2.34 27.71
CA LEU A 53 0.48 3.46 27.14
C LEU A 53 1.65 3.00 26.26
N GLY A 54 2.26 1.85 26.58
CA GLY A 54 3.33 1.25 25.79
C GLY A 54 4.23 0.33 26.61
N ALA A 55 5.21 -0.30 25.96
CA ALA A 55 6.19 -1.15 26.61
C ALA A 55 7.39 -0.31 27.11
N TYR A 56 7.93 -0.63 28.28
CA TYR A 56 9.21 -0.11 28.75
C TYR A 56 10.35 -1.02 28.22
N PRO A 57 11.48 -0.48 27.73
CA PRO A 57 11.92 0.91 27.80
C PRO A 57 11.52 1.80 26.61
N ALA A 58 10.84 1.27 25.59
CA ALA A 58 10.44 2.05 24.41
C ALA A 58 9.60 3.29 24.74
N VAL A 59 8.79 3.21 25.81
CA VAL A 59 8.15 4.36 26.45
C VAL A 59 8.79 4.56 27.82
N SER A 60 9.49 5.70 27.97
CA SER A 60 10.15 6.08 29.21
C SER A 60 9.14 6.47 30.29
N LEU A 61 9.60 6.60 31.55
CA LEU A 61 8.75 7.09 32.64
C LEU A 61 8.23 8.51 32.38
N SER A 62 9.05 9.40 31.80
CA SER A 62 8.63 10.76 31.44
C SER A 62 7.57 10.74 30.35
N ASP A 63 7.74 9.94 29.31
CA ASP A 63 6.76 9.82 28.22
C ASP A 63 5.44 9.24 28.73
N ALA A 64 5.50 8.25 29.62
CA ALA A 64 4.33 7.68 30.26
C ALA A 64 3.56 8.73 31.09
N ARG A 65 4.27 9.63 31.80
CA ARG A 65 3.66 10.75 32.52
C ARG A 65 3.07 11.80 31.57
N GLN A 66 3.72 12.10 30.45
CA GLN A 66 3.19 13.02 29.45
C GLN A 66 1.92 12.47 28.78
N GLN A 67 1.93 11.21 28.37
CA GLN A 67 0.75 10.53 27.81
C GLN A 67 -0.40 10.48 28.82
N ARG A 68 -0.09 10.29 30.11
CA ARG A 68 -1.09 10.36 31.19
C ARG A 68 -1.78 11.71 31.23
N GLU A 69 -1.04 12.81 31.20
CA GLU A 69 -1.65 14.15 31.19
C GLU A 69 -2.51 14.37 29.94
N GLY A 70 -2.08 13.88 28.78
CA GLY A 70 -2.91 13.89 27.56
C GLY A 70 -4.23 13.14 27.74
N VAL A 71 -4.19 11.94 28.33
CA VAL A 71 -5.39 11.16 28.63
C VAL A 71 -6.30 11.87 29.64
N ARG A 72 -5.74 12.50 30.67
CA ARG A 72 -6.52 13.27 31.66
C ARG A 72 -7.23 14.47 31.04
N LYS A 73 -6.58 15.18 30.12
CA LYS A 73 -7.20 16.27 29.36
C LYS A 73 -8.39 15.78 28.52
N MET A 74 -8.25 14.63 27.85
CA MET A 74 -9.36 14.02 27.09
C MET A 74 -10.52 13.63 28.01
N LEU A 75 -10.24 13.06 29.17
CA LEU A 75 -11.26 12.70 30.15
C LEU A 75 -11.99 13.94 30.72
N ALA A 76 -11.31 15.06 30.88
CA ALA A 76 -11.92 16.33 31.29
C ALA A 76 -12.90 16.87 30.24
N LEU A 77 -12.66 16.60 28.96
CA LEU A 77 -13.56 16.90 27.84
C LEU A 77 -14.63 15.81 27.63
N ASN A 78 -14.71 14.83 28.54
CA ASN A 78 -15.59 13.66 28.45
C ASN A 78 -15.39 12.80 27.19
N ILE A 79 -14.20 12.86 26.58
CA ILE A 79 -13.82 12.07 25.42
C ILE A 79 -13.22 10.75 25.90
N ASN A 80 -13.74 9.62 25.40
CA ASN A 80 -13.24 8.31 25.77
C ASN A 80 -11.89 8.01 25.06
N PRO A 81 -10.77 7.86 25.79
CA PRO A 81 -9.44 7.67 25.21
C PRO A 81 -9.30 6.39 24.39
N VAL A 82 -10.05 5.33 24.76
CA VAL A 82 -10.05 4.06 24.02
C VAL A 82 -10.75 4.23 22.67
N GLN A 83 -11.85 4.97 22.63
CA GLN A 83 -12.56 5.26 21.39
C GLN A 83 -11.76 6.21 20.49
N GLN A 84 -11.09 7.22 21.07
CA GLN A 84 -10.23 8.11 20.28
C GLN A 84 -9.03 7.36 19.69
N ARG A 85 -8.35 6.50 20.46
CA ARG A 85 -7.31 5.62 19.88
C ARG A 85 -7.86 4.62 18.89
N ALA A 86 -9.07 4.12 19.10
CA ALA A 86 -9.72 3.26 18.13
C ALA A 86 -10.10 4.03 16.86
N ALA A 87 -10.43 5.32 16.94
CA ALA A 87 -10.68 6.19 15.79
C ALA A 87 -9.37 6.59 15.08
N GLU A 88 -8.29 6.86 15.82
CA GLU A 88 -6.96 7.10 15.27
C GLU A 88 -6.41 5.85 14.59
N ARG A 89 -6.56 4.67 15.20
CA ARG A 89 -6.22 3.37 14.58
C ARG A 89 -7.20 2.99 13.47
N GLY A 90 -8.48 3.34 13.62
CA GLY A 90 -9.59 3.09 12.71
C GLY A 90 -9.69 4.06 11.55
N SER A 91 -8.87 5.12 11.52
CA SER A 91 -8.60 5.89 10.30
C SER A 91 -7.97 5.02 9.20
N ARG A 92 -7.41 3.86 9.59
CA ARG A 92 -7.12 2.72 8.71
C ARG A 92 -8.36 1.83 8.56
N THR A 93 -9.49 2.39 8.14
CA THR A 93 -10.56 1.53 7.63
C THR A 93 -10.03 0.83 6.37
N PRO A 94 -10.23 -0.49 6.21
CA PRO A 94 -9.79 -1.19 5.01
C PRO A 94 -10.33 -0.51 3.74
N ASP A 95 -11.54 0.05 3.79
CA ASP A 95 -12.19 0.70 2.65
C ASP A 95 -11.51 1.99 2.19
N LYS A 96 -10.79 2.70 3.07
CA LYS A 96 -10.06 3.94 2.74
C LYS A 96 -8.60 3.69 2.36
N VAL A 97 -8.17 2.44 2.29
CA VAL A 97 -6.83 2.06 1.86
C VAL A 97 -6.71 2.17 0.35
N PHE A 98 -5.58 2.68 -0.15
CA PHE A 98 -5.34 2.84 -1.60
C PHE A 98 -5.60 1.55 -2.39
N LYS A 99 -5.20 0.40 -1.85
CA LYS A 99 -5.45 -0.92 -2.47
C LYS A 99 -6.93 -1.16 -2.74
N ASN A 100 -7.81 -0.85 -1.79
CA ASN A 100 -9.25 -1.10 -1.96
C ASN A 100 -9.86 -0.15 -2.98
N VAL A 101 -9.43 1.11 -3.01
CA VAL A 101 -9.87 2.08 -4.02
C VAL A 101 -9.35 1.71 -5.41
N ALA A 102 -8.11 1.23 -5.52
CA ALA A 102 -7.55 0.74 -6.77
C ALA A 102 -8.30 -0.49 -7.30
N LEU A 103 -8.69 -1.43 -6.42
CA LEU A 103 -9.51 -2.58 -6.78
C LEU A 103 -10.93 -2.18 -7.18
N ALA A 104 -11.54 -1.20 -6.51
CA ALA A 104 -12.84 -0.66 -6.89
C ALA A 104 -12.79 0.00 -8.27
N TRP A 105 -11.76 0.79 -8.54
CA TRP A 105 -11.51 1.39 -9.86
C TRP A 105 -11.30 0.32 -10.94
N HIS A 106 -10.54 -0.74 -10.64
CA HIS A 106 -10.32 -1.86 -11.55
C HIS A 106 -11.63 -2.57 -11.90
N LYS A 107 -12.48 -2.86 -10.90
CA LYS A 107 -13.82 -3.46 -11.10
C LYS A 107 -14.78 -2.55 -11.87
N SER A 108 -14.67 -1.23 -11.70
CA SER A 108 -15.54 -0.27 -12.39
C SER A 108 -15.29 -0.22 -13.92
N ASN A 109 -14.09 -0.60 -14.37
CA ASN A 109 -13.71 -0.57 -15.79
C ASN A 109 -14.03 -1.89 -16.51
N ARG A 110 -15.32 -2.23 -16.62
CA ARG A 110 -15.84 -3.43 -17.31
C ARG A 110 -15.55 -3.50 -18.82
N LYS A 111 -14.92 -2.48 -19.41
CA LYS A 111 -14.61 -2.41 -20.85
C LYS A 111 -13.30 -3.10 -21.23
N TRP A 112 -12.46 -3.49 -20.27
CA TRP A 112 -11.18 -4.13 -20.58
C TRP A 112 -11.35 -5.64 -20.79
N SER A 113 -10.63 -6.20 -21.77
CA SER A 113 -10.51 -7.65 -21.88
C SER A 113 -9.83 -8.22 -20.64
N GLN A 114 -10.21 -9.44 -20.25
CA GLN A 114 -9.71 -10.10 -19.04
C GLN A 114 -8.18 -10.09 -18.96
N ASN A 115 -7.51 -10.44 -20.07
CA ASN A 115 -6.04 -10.40 -20.17
C ASN A 115 -5.42 -9.01 -19.92
N THR A 116 -6.09 -7.95 -20.36
CA THR A 116 -5.60 -6.57 -20.15
C THR A 116 -5.78 -6.15 -18.71
N ALA A 117 -6.94 -6.49 -18.12
CA ALA A 117 -7.24 -6.24 -16.72
C ALA A 117 -6.27 -6.97 -15.77
N ASP A 118 -5.93 -8.23 -16.07
CA ASP A 118 -5.03 -9.04 -15.25
C ASP A 118 -3.58 -8.55 -15.33
N ARG A 119 -3.11 -8.17 -16.53
CA ARG A 119 -1.77 -7.56 -16.70
C ARG A 119 -1.64 -6.25 -15.93
N LEU A 120 -2.69 -5.43 -15.95
CA LEU A 120 -2.74 -4.20 -15.18
C LEU A 120 -2.69 -4.47 -13.68
N LEU A 121 -3.50 -5.42 -13.18
CA LEU A 121 -3.51 -5.79 -11.77
C LEU A 121 -2.16 -6.35 -11.31
N ALA A 122 -1.51 -7.18 -12.14
CA ALA A 122 -0.17 -7.71 -11.86
C ALA A 122 0.87 -6.59 -11.75
N SER A 123 0.83 -5.60 -12.65
CA SER A 123 1.68 -4.41 -12.59
C SER A 123 1.45 -3.61 -11.29
N MET A 124 0.19 -3.43 -10.88
CA MET A 124 -0.15 -2.77 -9.61
C MET A 124 0.36 -3.54 -8.39
N ASN A 125 0.21 -4.87 -8.39
CA ASN A 125 0.70 -5.73 -7.31
C ASN A 125 2.22 -5.66 -7.17
N ASN A 126 2.96 -5.59 -8.28
CA ASN A 126 4.43 -5.60 -8.26
C ASN A 126 5.03 -4.23 -7.96
N HIS A 127 4.44 -3.15 -8.50
CA HIS A 127 5.06 -1.83 -8.46
C HIS A 127 4.39 -0.85 -7.51
N ILE A 128 3.09 -0.97 -7.25
CA ILE A 128 2.31 0.06 -6.55
C ILE A 128 1.98 -0.36 -5.12
N PHE A 129 1.39 -1.54 -4.94
CA PHE A 129 0.94 -1.99 -3.63
C PHE A 129 2.04 -2.21 -2.57
N PRO A 130 3.28 -2.62 -2.91
CA PRO A 130 4.33 -2.79 -1.91
C PRO A 130 4.72 -1.48 -1.20
N VAL A 131 4.50 -0.32 -1.86
CA VAL A 131 4.96 0.98 -1.35
C VAL A 131 3.80 1.79 -0.78
N ILE A 132 2.69 1.90 -1.53
CA ILE A 132 1.56 2.76 -1.15
C ILE A 132 0.27 1.98 -0.88
N GLY A 133 0.28 0.66 -1.07
CA GLY A 133 -0.92 -0.17 -1.02
C GLY A 133 -1.62 -0.18 0.33
N ASN A 134 -0.89 -0.03 1.44
CA ASN A 134 -1.44 -0.04 2.80
C ASN A 134 -1.69 1.36 3.38
N LEU A 135 -1.39 2.42 2.63
CA LEU A 135 -1.61 3.78 3.10
C LEU A 135 -3.06 4.21 2.81
N PRO A 136 -3.69 4.96 3.73
CA PRO A 136 -5.00 5.52 3.48
C PRO A 136 -4.90 6.63 2.44
N VAL A 137 -5.93 6.75 1.60
CA VAL A 137 -5.94 7.72 0.49
C VAL A 137 -5.81 9.18 1.00
N SER A 138 -6.28 9.46 2.21
CA SER A 138 -6.17 10.77 2.87
C SER A 138 -4.74 11.15 3.31
N GLU A 139 -3.85 10.17 3.52
CA GLU A 139 -2.45 10.43 3.88
C GLU A 139 -1.53 10.52 2.64
N LEU A 140 -2.04 10.16 1.46
CA LEU A 140 -1.25 10.15 0.22
C LEU A 140 -0.95 11.56 -0.26
N LYS A 141 0.32 11.95 -0.09
CA LYS A 141 0.89 13.20 -0.63
C LYS A 141 1.56 12.97 -1.99
N PRO A 142 1.69 14.04 -2.83
CA PRO A 142 2.40 13.98 -4.11
C PRO A 142 3.79 13.34 -4.03
N ARG A 143 4.54 13.61 -2.96
CA ARG A 143 5.89 13.09 -2.72
C ARG A 143 5.97 11.57 -2.76
N HIS A 144 4.98 10.87 -2.19
CA HIS A 144 4.96 9.40 -2.18
C HIS A 144 4.84 8.82 -3.60
N PHE A 145 4.11 9.48 -4.49
CA PHE A 145 4.01 9.06 -5.89
C PHE A 145 5.30 9.36 -6.66
N ILE A 146 5.96 10.49 -6.37
CA ILE A 146 7.25 10.85 -6.98
C ILE A 146 8.31 9.81 -6.62
N ASP A 147 8.43 9.46 -5.34
CA ASP A 147 9.40 8.47 -4.86
C ASP A 147 9.14 7.09 -5.48
N LEU A 148 7.86 6.72 -5.63
CA LEU A 148 7.47 5.49 -6.31
C LEU A 148 7.89 5.47 -7.79
N LEU A 149 7.64 6.56 -8.51
CA LEU A 149 7.97 6.66 -9.93
C LEU A 149 9.48 6.65 -10.16
N LYS A 150 10.26 7.38 -9.34
CA LYS A 150 11.73 7.38 -9.40
C LYS A 150 12.32 5.98 -9.23
N ARG A 151 11.81 5.19 -8.28
CA ARG A 151 12.25 3.78 -8.10
C ARG A 151 11.97 2.89 -9.31
N ILE A 152 10.97 3.21 -10.13
CA ILE A 152 10.68 2.47 -11.36
C ILE A 152 11.60 2.95 -12.50
N GLU A 153 11.90 4.25 -12.54
CA GLU A 153 12.86 4.82 -13.49
C GLU A 153 14.29 4.34 -13.26
N GLU A 154 14.72 4.20 -11.99
CA GLU A 154 16.02 3.62 -11.62
C GLU A 154 16.20 2.18 -12.15
N LYS A 155 15.10 1.46 -12.37
CA LYS A 155 15.12 0.10 -12.97
C LYS A 155 15.15 0.12 -14.50
N GLY A 156 15.18 1.29 -15.14
CA GLY A 156 15.18 1.47 -16.59
C GLY A 156 13.83 1.26 -17.27
N LEU A 157 12.74 1.08 -16.51
CA LEU A 157 11.41 0.75 -17.05
C LEU A 157 10.57 2.02 -17.32
N LEU A 158 11.03 2.88 -18.23
CA LEU A 158 10.41 4.19 -18.50
C LEU A 158 8.96 4.09 -18.99
N GLU A 159 8.64 3.11 -19.83
CA GLU A 159 7.27 2.89 -20.32
C GLU A 159 6.32 2.44 -19.19
N VAL A 160 6.83 1.60 -18.28
CA VAL A 160 6.08 1.14 -17.10
C VAL A 160 5.86 2.31 -16.14
N ALA A 161 6.86 3.17 -15.92
CA ALA A 161 6.71 4.36 -15.09
C ALA A 161 5.63 5.30 -15.64
N SER A 162 5.63 5.57 -16.96
CA SER A 162 4.62 6.43 -17.59
C SER A 162 3.20 5.84 -17.49
N ARG A 163 3.04 4.53 -17.72
CA ARG A 163 1.74 3.85 -17.56
C ARG A 163 1.26 3.88 -16.10
N THR A 164 2.15 3.56 -15.16
CA THR A 164 1.86 3.61 -13.72
C THR A 164 1.40 5.00 -13.29
N ARG A 165 2.07 6.07 -13.75
CA ARG A 165 1.65 7.47 -13.49
C ARG A 165 0.23 7.74 -13.96
N GLN A 166 -0.13 7.30 -15.17
CA GLN A 166 -1.48 7.47 -15.71
C GLN A 166 -2.51 6.71 -14.88
N HIS A 167 -2.20 5.47 -14.47
CA HIS A 167 -3.08 4.68 -13.62
C HIS A 167 -3.27 5.31 -12.23
N LEU A 168 -2.20 5.81 -11.61
CA LEU A 168 -2.26 6.52 -10.33
C LEU A 168 -3.19 7.75 -10.42
N SER A 169 -3.02 8.58 -11.46
CA SER A 169 -3.88 9.75 -11.68
C SER A 169 -5.35 9.36 -11.84
N ASN A 170 -5.63 8.25 -12.55
CA ASN A 170 -7.00 7.77 -12.76
C ASN A 170 -7.62 7.17 -11.49
N ILE A 171 -6.85 6.42 -10.69
CA ILE A 171 -7.32 5.90 -9.40
C ILE A 171 -7.63 7.04 -8.44
N MET A 172 -6.76 8.04 -8.35
CA MET A 172 -6.99 9.19 -7.46
C MET A 172 -8.16 10.05 -7.94
N ARG A 173 -8.36 10.18 -9.26
CA ARG A 173 -9.59 10.80 -9.80
C ARG A 173 -10.85 10.02 -9.40
N HIS A 174 -10.80 8.70 -9.45
CA HIS A 174 -11.91 7.86 -8.98
C HIS A 174 -12.17 8.03 -7.48
N ALA A 175 -11.12 8.18 -6.67
CA ALA A 175 -11.25 8.47 -5.25
C ALA A 175 -11.96 9.82 -4.98
N VAL A 176 -11.67 10.86 -5.78
CA VAL A 176 -12.39 12.14 -5.74
C VAL A 176 -13.87 11.95 -6.09
N HIS A 177 -14.17 11.19 -7.15
CA HIS A 177 -15.57 10.92 -7.54
C HIS A 177 -16.37 10.16 -6.46
N GLN A 178 -15.71 9.31 -5.66
CA GLN A 178 -16.34 8.64 -4.53
C GLN A 178 -16.45 9.52 -3.26
N GLY A 179 -15.94 10.76 -3.28
CA GLY A 179 -15.94 11.66 -2.12
C GLY A 179 -14.97 11.23 -1.02
N LEU A 180 -13.96 10.40 -1.32
CA LEU A 180 -12.96 9.96 -0.35
C LEU A 180 -11.86 11.00 -0.11
N ILE A 181 -11.65 11.90 -1.08
CA ILE A 181 -10.68 13.00 -1.05
C ILE A 181 -11.22 14.22 -1.80
N ASP A 182 -10.89 15.41 -1.33
CA ASP A 182 -11.38 16.67 -1.92
C ASP A 182 -10.56 17.13 -3.12
N THR A 183 -9.27 16.76 -3.18
CA THR A 183 -8.34 17.19 -4.23
C THR A 183 -7.49 16.01 -4.69
N ASN A 184 -7.23 15.91 -5.99
CA ASN A 184 -6.38 14.86 -6.56
C ASN A 184 -4.87 15.21 -6.39
N PRO A 185 -4.13 14.56 -5.48
CA PRO A 185 -2.71 14.82 -5.28
C PRO A 185 -1.82 14.28 -6.42
N ALA A 186 -2.35 13.43 -7.30
CA ALA A 186 -1.64 12.86 -8.44
C ALA A 186 -1.86 13.63 -9.75
N ALA A 187 -2.65 14.71 -9.75
CA ALA A 187 -2.96 15.49 -10.95
C ALA A 187 -1.73 16.22 -11.52
N ASN A 188 -0.87 16.78 -10.66
CA ASN A 188 0.30 17.57 -11.04
C ASN A 188 1.61 16.77 -11.03
N LEU A 189 1.56 15.48 -11.35
CA LEU A 189 2.77 14.66 -11.56
C LEU A 189 3.37 14.82 -12.97
N GLY A 190 2.93 15.84 -13.73
CA GLY A 190 3.52 16.20 -15.02
C GLY A 190 4.93 16.76 -14.82
N GLY A 191 5.92 16.20 -15.52
CA GLY A 191 7.32 16.67 -15.48
C GLY A 191 8.25 15.97 -14.47
N VAL A 192 7.71 15.10 -13.61
CA VAL A 192 8.52 14.33 -12.63
C VAL A 192 9.25 13.16 -13.30
N THR A 193 8.61 12.55 -14.31
CA THR A 193 9.14 11.38 -15.00
C THR A 193 9.66 11.73 -16.37
N THR A 194 10.81 11.19 -16.75
CA THR A 194 11.36 11.32 -18.10
C THR A 194 10.45 10.56 -19.08
N PRO A 195 9.91 11.20 -20.12
CA PRO A 195 9.06 10.49 -21.08
C PRO A 195 9.87 9.38 -21.77
N PRO A 196 9.30 8.17 -21.94
CA PRO A 196 9.99 7.10 -22.66
C PRO A 196 10.27 7.55 -24.09
N VAL A 197 11.49 7.30 -24.56
CA VAL A 197 11.86 7.54 -25.96
C VAL A 197 11.04 6.57 -26.83
N ARG A 198 10.09 7.10 -27.60
CA ARG A 198 9.31 6.30 -28.54
C ARG A 198 10.22 5.87 -29.69
N ARG A 199 10.53 4.57 -29.75
CA ARG A 199 11.10 3.96 -30.96
C ARG A 199 9.96 3.41 -31.80
N HIS A 200 9.76 3.99 -32.97
CA HIS A 200 8.88 3.41 -33.98
C HIS A 200 9.61 2.21 -34.61
N TYR A 201 8.93 1.07 -34.71
CA TYR A 201 9.47 -0.06 -35.46
C TYR A 201 9.44 0.30 -36.95
N PRO A 202 10.58 0.24 -37.66
CA PRO A 202 10.61 0.55 -39.08
C PRO A 202 9.74 -0.46 -39.83
N ALA A 203 8.97 0.01 -40.80
CA ALA A 203 8.27 -0.87 -41.72
C ALA A 203 9.30 -1.69 -42.50
N LEU A 204 9.00 -2.97 -42.74
CA LEU A 204 9.87 -3.83 -43.54
C LEU A 204 9.86 -3.32 -45.00
N PRO A 205 11.03 -3.00 -45.59
CA PRO A 205 11.11 -2.66 -47.00
C PRO A 205 10.61 -3.81 -47.88
N LEU A 206 9.93 -3.51 -49.01
CA LEU A 206 9.38 -4.52 -49.92
C LEU A 206 10.43 -5.53 -50.40
N GLU A 207 11.66 -5.07 -50.61
CA GLU A 207 12.81 -5.88 -51.05
C GLU A 207 13.16 -7.01 -50.09
N ARG A 208 12.79 -6.87 -48.80
CA ARG A 208 13.07 -7.86 -47.77
C ARG A 208 11.89 -8.81 -47.50
N LEU A 209 10.79 -8.68 -48.25
CA LEU A 209 9.66 -9.60 -48.16
C LEU A 209 10.04 -11.05 -48.53
N PRO A 210 10.82 -11.32 -49.60
CA PRO A 210 11.24 -12.68 -49.93
C PRO A 210 12.04 -13.33 -48.80
N GLU A 211 13.01 -12.58 -48.23
CA GLU A 211 13.83 -13.01 -47.09
C GLU A 211 12.96 -13.33 -45.85
N LEU A 212 11.89 -12.55 -45.62
CA LEU A 212 10.95 -12.82 -44.53
C LEU A 212 10.14 -14.10 -44.80
N LEU A 213 9.62 -14.28 -46.01
CA LEU A 213 8.81 -15.45 -46.39
C LEU A 213 9.61 -16.75 -46.26
N GLU A 214 10.85 -16.78 -46.75
CA GLU A 214 11.75 -17.92 -46.61
C GLU A 214 12.02 -18.26 -45.13
N ARG A 215 12.27 -17.25 -44.29
CA ARG A 215 12.47 -17.47 -42.85
C ARG A 215 11.21 -17.94 -42.13
N ILE A 216 10.03 -17.49 -42.56
CA ILE A 216 8.75 -17.97 -42.03
C ILE A 216 8.54 -19.45 -42.44
N GLU A 217 8.89 -19.83 -43.66
CA GLU A 217 8.77 -21.20 -44.15
C GLU A 217 9.73 -22.16 -43.44
N ALA A 218 10.98 -21.74 -43.24
CA ALA A 218 11.99 -22.52 -42.53
C ALA A 218 11.76 -22.60 -41.00
N TYR A 219 10.79 -21.84 -40.46
CA TYR A 219 10.53 -21.79 -39.02
C TYR A 219 9.72 -23.01 -38.55
N HIS A 220 10.43 -24.09 -38.23
CA HIS A 220 9.79 -25.37 -37.84
C HIS A 220 9.72 -25.66 -36.32
N GLN A 221 10.27 -24.81 -35.45
CA GLN A 221 10.47 -25.09 -34.02
C GLN A 221 9.57 -24.28 -33.05
N GLY A 222 8.47 -23.67 -33.52
CA GLY A 222 7.56 -22.86 -32.71
C GLY A 222 6.28 -23.57 -32.25
N ARG A 223 5.51 -22.93 -31.34
CA ARG A 223 4.16 -23.39 -30.92
C ARG A 223 3.25 -23.53 -32.15
N GLU A 224 2.48 -24.62 -32.20
CA GLU A 224 1.60 -24.97 -33.33
C GLU A 224 0.62 -23.85 -33.73
N LEU A 225 0.06 -23.11 -32.76
CA LEU A 225 -0.81 -21.95 -33.01
C LEU A 225 -0.15 -20.85 -33.87
N THR A 226 1.17 -20.69 -33.76
CA THR A 226 1.94 -19.72 -34.57
C THR A 226 2.20 -20.25 -35.98
N ARG A 227 2.20 -21.58 -36.17
CA ARG A 227 2.35 -22.24 -37.47
C ARG A 227 1.03 -22.29 -38.25
N PHE A 228 -0.09 -22.51 -37.57
CA PHE A 228 -1.41 -22.67 -38.19
C PHE A 228 -2.20 -21.37 -38.40
N GLY A 229 -1.71 -20.21 -37.93
CA GLY A 229 -2.32 -18.89 -38.20
C GLY A 229 -2.17 -18.38 -39.64
N ARG A 230 -1.76 -19.25 -40.58
CA ARG A 230 -1.65 -18.97 -42.02
C ARG A 230 -3.06 -19.11 -42.64
N PRO A 231 -3.53 -18.19 -43.51
CA PRO A 231 -4.69 -18.50 -44.35
C PRO A 231 -4.28 -19.69 -45.24
N ALA A 232 -4.89 -20.84 -44.98
CA ALA A 232 -4.74 -22.00 -45.81
C ALA A 232 -5.57 -21.78 -47.06
N ASP A 233 -4.95 -21.25 -48.13
CA ASP A 233 -5.54 -21.31 -49.47
C ASP A 233 -4.45 -21.25 -50.53
N ALA A 234 -4.35 -22.35 -51.29
CA ALA A 234 -4.01 -22.45 -52.72
C ALA A 234 -3.27 -23.76 -53.02
N ALA A 235 -3.97 -24.90 -53.00
CA ALA A 235 -3.63 -26.08 -53.83
C ALA A 235 -4.68 -27.18 -53.65
N CYS A 236 -5.85 -27.03 -54.28
CA CYS A 236 -6.70 -28.18 -54.58
C CYS A 236 -7.51 -27.88 -55.85
N VAL A 237 -6.81 -27.67 -56.97
CA VAL A 237 -7.38 -27.66 -58.32
C VAL A 237 -6.46 -28.46 -59.22
N HIS A 238 -6.63 -29.78 -59.23
CA HIS A 238 -6.50 -30.69 -60.39
C HIS A 238 -6.33 -32.12 -59.91
N SER A 239 -7.38 -32.94 -60.07
CA SER A 239 -7.28 -34.38 -60.39
C SER A 239 -8.69 -34.91 -60.64
N LEU A 240 -9.22 -34.67 -61.84
CA LEU A 240 -10.23 -35.51 -62.47
C LEU A 240 -9.60 -36.01 -63.77
N GLN A 241 -9.20 -37.28 -63.76
CA GLN A 241 -9.19 -38.17 -64.91
C GLN A 241 -9.97 -39.42 -64.49
#